data_AF-A0A914GKU7-F1
#
_entry.id   AF-A0A914GKU7-F1
#
_cell.length_a   1.000
_cell.length_b   1.000
_cell.length_c   1.000
_cell.angle_alpha   90.00
_cell.angle_beta   90.00
_cell.angle_gamma   90.00
#
_symmetry.space_group_name_H-M   'P 1'
#
loop_
_entity.id
_entity.type
_entity.pdbx_description
1 polymer ?
#
loop_
_entity_poly.entity_id
_entity_poly.type
_entity_poly.pdbx_seq_one_letter_code
_entity_poly.pdbx_strand_id
1 'polypeptide(L)'
;MIKNSVLSTYNVPDYYYTPGPSILEPEEPYSFDEPSKFNSKRYITLRNGVQMPLLGLGTTHSGGYNHESVVFALKKSGYRMIDTARRYGVEEKLGIAIEFDSS
;
A
#
# COMPACT_ATOMS: atom_id res chain seq x y z
N MET A 1 -0.83 17.88 47.43
CA MET A 1 -1.06 16.42 47.31
C MET A 1 -2.06 16.20 46.19
N ILE A 2 -1.60 15.81 45.00
CA ILE A 2 -2.48 15.51 43.84
C ILE A 2 -2.50 13.97 43.70
N LYS A 3 -3.70 13.39 43.60
CA LYS A 3 -3.92 11.95 43.47
C LYS A 3 -3.86 11.50 42.00
N ASN A 4 -3.26 10.34 41.83
CA ASN A 4 -3.07 9.51 40.63
C ASN A 4 -4.32 9.25 39.79
N SER A 5 -4.12 8.93 38.50
CA SER A 5 -4.78 7.79 37.85
C SER A 5 -4.13 7.43 36.50
N VAL A 6 -3.23 6.44 36.55
CA VAL A 6 -3.02 5.29 35.63
C VAL A 6 -3.35 5.43 34.13
N LEU A 7 -2.34 5.18 33.28
CA LEU A 7 -2.52 4.49 31.99
C LEU A 7 -1.62 3.25 31.97
N SER A 8 -2.30 2.12 31.76
CA SER A 8 -1.80 0.74 31.80
C SER A 8 -1.00 0.41 30.54
N THR A 9 0.14 -0.26 30.73
CA THR A 9 1.06 -0.76 29.71
C THR A 9 0.53 -2.07 29.11
N TYR A 10 0.42 -2.15 27.79
CA TYR A 10 0.27 -3.42 27.08
C TYR A 10 1.64 -4.02 26.78
N ASN A 11 1.76 -5.30 27.12
CA ASN A 11 2.93 -6.16 27.17
C ASN A 11 3.39 -6.56 25.75
N VAL A 12 4.69 -6.42 25.44
CA VAL A 12 5.30 -6.92 24.19
C VAL A 12 6.22 -8.10 24.57
N PRO A 13 6.09 -9.30 23.97
CA PRO A 13 6.77 -10.50 24.46
C PRO A 13 8.27 -10.48 24.19
N ASP A 14 9.02 -11.04 25.14
CA ASP A 14 10.47 -11.16 25.15
C ASP A 14 10.99 -11.95 23.93
N TYR A 15 11.67 -11.26 23.02
CA TYR A 15 12.50 -11.90 22.00
C TYR A 15 13.79 -12.41 22.65
N TYR A 16 14.00 -13.72 22.63
CA TYR A 16 15.19 -14.38 23.18
C TYR A 16 16.48 -13.86 22.51
N TYR A 17 17.40 -13.34 23.32
CA TYR A 17 18.74 -12.97 22.92
C TYR A 17 19.67 -14.20 23.01
N THR A 18 20.20 -14.67 21.88
CA THR A 18 21.35 -15.57 21.85
C THR A 18 22.62 -14.74 21.69
N PRO A 19 23.57 -14.74 22.65
CA PRO A 19 24.84 -14.05 22.45
C PRO A 19 25.64 -14.77 21.36
N GLY A 20 25.89 -14.07 20.25
CA GLY A 20 26.83 -14.50 19.21
C GLY A 20 28.29 -14.45 19.70
N PRO A 21 29.22 -15.12 18.98
CA PRO A 21 30.61 -15.25 19.40
C PRO A 21 31.32 -13.88 19.47
N SER A 22 32.30 -13.80 20.37
CA SER A 22 33.08 -12.60 20.71
C SER A 22 33.63 -11.87 19.49
N ILE A 23 33.21 -10.62 19.36
CA ILE A 23 33.65 -9.55 18.45
C ILE A 23 35.19 -9.49 18.29
N LEU A 24 35.66 -9.96 17.14
CA LEU A 24 36.72 -9.28 16.39
C LEU A 24 35.98 -8.30 15.47
N GLU A 25 35.96 -7.02 15.82
CA GLU A 25 35.59 -5.95 14.89
C GLU A 25 36.76 -5.64 13.93
N PRO A 26 36.55 -4.98 12.77
CA PRO A 26 35.29 -4.66 12.08
C PRO A 26 35.36 -4.97 10.57
N GLU A 27 34.29 -5.48 9.95
CA GLU A 27 34.21 -5.49 8.48
C GLU A 27 32.92 -4.80 8.04
N GLU A 28 33.12 -3.51 7.69
CA GLU A 28 32.19 -2.56 7.08
C GLU A 28 31.02 -2.06 7.96
N PRO A 29 30.89 -0.74 8.17
CA PRO A 29 29.71 -0.20 8.84
C PRO A 29 28.47 -0.60 8.04
N TYR A 30 27.51 -1.24 8.70
CA TYR A 30 26.19 -1.49 8.15
C TYR A 30 25.58 -0.12 7.83
N SER A 31 25.74 0.32 6.58
CA SER A 31 25.17 1.57 6.12
C SER A 31 23.66 1.38 6.18
N PHE A 32 23.02 2.15 7.06
CA PHE A 32 21.59 2.37 6.92
C PHE A 32 21.46 3.05 5.55
N ASP A 33 20.92 2.33 4.57
CA ASP A 33 20.57 2.93 3.29
C ASP A 33 19.83 4.24 3.60
N GLU A 34 20.42 5.36 3.18
CA GLU A 34 19.76 6.68 3.16
C GLU A 34 18.31 6.45 2.74
N PRO A 35 17.31 6.90 3.52
CA PRO A 35 15.90 6.57 3.28
C PRO A 35 15.60 6.83 1.82
N SER A 36 15.52 5.73 1.06
CA SER A 36 15.77 5.75 -0.37
C SER A 36 14.92 6.85 -0.98
N LYS A 37 15.54 7.82 -1.66
CA LYS A 37 14.86 8.86 -2.46
C LYS A 37 13.59 8.26 -3.02
N PHE A 38 12.42 8.70 -2.54
CA PHE A 38 11.15 8.13 -2.93
C PHE A 38 11.08 8.16 -4.46
N ASN A 39 11.24 6.98 -5.08
CA ASN A 39 11.43 6.91 -6.51
C ASN A 39 10.11 7.33 -7.15
N SER A 40 10.10 8.47 -7.85
CA SER A 40 8.91 9.08 -8.45
C SER A 40 8.34 8.31 -9.65
N LYS A 41 8.77 7.06 -9.82
CA LYS A 41 8.28 6.17 -10.87
C LYS A 41 6.78 5.93 -10.66
N ARG A 42 5.97 6.21 -11.68
CA ARG A 42 4.51 6.00 -11.65
C ARG A 42 4.07 4.68 -12.30
N TYR A 43 4.94 4.08 -13.11
CA TYR A 43 4.65 2.90 -13.92
C TYR A 43 5.81 1.89 -13.85
N ILE A 44 5.48 0.63 -14.09
CA ILE A 44 6.41 -0.45 -14.36
C ILE A 44 6.13 -1.04 -15.74
N THR A 45 7.19 -1.42 -16.47
CA THR A 45 7.06 -2.11 -17.75
C THR A 45 6.98 -3.60 -17.50
N LEU A 46 5.88 -4.23 -17.94
CA LEU A 46 5.69 -5.67 -17.89
C LEU A 46 6.58 -6.36 -18.92
N ARG A 47 6.74 -7.69 -18.80
CA ARG A 47 7.58 -8.49 -19.72
C ARG A 47 7.20 -8.31 -21.19
N ASN A 48 5.92 -8.06 -21.47
CA ASN A 48 5.38 -7.84 -22.82
C ASN A 48 5.50 -6.38 -23.30
N GLY A 49 6.22 -5.51 -22.57
CA GLY A 49 6.41 -4.10 -22.93
C GLY A 49 5.28 -3.16 -22.53
N VAL A 50 4.16 -3.67 -22.01
CA VAL A 50 3.04 -2.83 -21.56
C VAL A 50 3.41 -2.09 -20.28
N GLN A 51 3.08 -0.80 -20.20
CA GLN A 51 3.25 -0.01 -18.98
C GLN A 51 2.04 -0.20 -18.06
N MET A 52 2.28 -0.63 -16.82
CA MET A 52 1.28 -0.81 -15.77
C MET A 52 1.49 0.24 -14.67
N PRO A 53 0.45 0.98 -14.26
CA PRO A 53 0.55 1.86 -13.09
C PRO A 53 1.00 1.09 -11.85
N LEU A 54 1.88 1.69 -11.05
CA LEU A 54 2.32 1.08 -9.79
C LEU A 54 1.24 1.12 -8.71
N LEU A 55 0.31 2.07 -8.81
CA LEU A 55 -0.84 2.23 -7.91
C LEU A 55 -2.13 1.96 -8.67
N GLY A 56 -2.99 1.10 -8.11
CA GLY A 56 -4.31 0.78 -8.64
C GLY A 56 -5.37 0.76 -7.56
N LEU A 57 -6.62 0.94 -7.99
CA LEU A 57 -7.79 0.87 -7.12
C LEU A 57 -8.40 -0.53 -7.23
N GLY A 58 -8.25 -1.31 -6.16
CA GLY A 58 -8.86 -2.64 -6.07
C GLY A 58 -10.35 -2.56 -5.73
N THR A 59 -11.10 -3.50 -6.27
CA THR A 59 -12.50 -3.74 -5.91
C THR A 59 -12.64 -5.08 -5.19
N THR A 60 -13.70 -5.25 -4.41
CA THR A 60 -14.03 -6.53 -3.78
C THR A 60 -15.53 -6.69 -3.62
N HIS A 61 -15.95 -7.90 -3.28
CA HIS A 61 -17.33 -8.23 -2.91
C HIS A 61 -17.76 -7.53 -1.60
N SER A 62 -19.06 -7.53 -1.31
CA SER A 62 -19.61 -7.12 0.00
C SER A 62 -19.20 -5.72 0.48
N GLY A 63 -19.35 -4.71 -0.39
CA GLY A 63 -19.09 -3.30 -0.03
C GLY A 63 -17.76 -2.73 -0.52
N GLY A 64 -16.94 -3.53 -1.22
CA GLY A 64 -15.71 -3.08 -1.88
C GLY A 64 -15.89 -2.21 -3.12
N TYR A 65 -17.10 -1.71 -3.38
CA TYR A 65 -17.40 -0.84 -4.51
C TYR A 65 -18.32 0.30 -4.08
N ASN A 66 -17.88 1.53 -4.35
CA ASN A 66 -18.68 2.74 -4.27
C ASN A 66 -18.48 3.53 -5.57
N HIS A 67 -19.56 3.82 -6.27
CA HIS A 67 -19.50 4.40 -7.62
C HIS A 67 -18.83 5.77 -7.63
N GLU A 68 -19.26 6.67 -6.74
CA GLU A 68 -18.73 8.03 -6.66
C GLU A 68 -17.24 8.06 -6.31
N SER A 69 -16.81 7.15 -5.42
CA SER A 69 -15.40 7.02 -5.02
C SER A 69 -14.53 6.57 -6.19
N VAL A 70 -15.02 5.61 -6.99
CA VAL A 70 -14.31 5.17 -8.21
C VAL A 70 -14.22 6.30 -9.22
N VAL A 71 -15.33 6.99 -9.50
CA VAL A 71 -15.36 8.12 -10.43
C VAL A 71 -14.42 9.24 -9.96
N PHE A 72 -14.42 9.55 -8.66
CA PHE A 72 -13.51 10.54 -8.08
C PHE A 72 -12.04 10.11 -8.24
N ALA A 73 -11.72 8.84 -7.97
CA ALA A 73 -10.36 8.33 -8.10
C ALA A 73 -9.83 8.46 -9.54
N LEU A 74 -10.66 8.11 -10.53
CA LEU A 74 -10.33 8.20 -11.96
C LEU A 74 -10.17 9.67 -12.41
N LYS A 75 -11.14 10.53 -12.07
CA LYS A 75 -11.21 11.92 -12.56
C LYS A 75 -10.31 12.90 -11.82
N LYS A 76 -10.17 12.76 -10.50
CA LYS A 76 -9.58 13.79 -9.62
C LYS A 76 -8.32 13.33 -8.93
N SER A 77 -8.17 12.04 -8.63
CA SER A 77 -7.02 11.52 -7.89
C SER A 77 -5.91 10.93 -8.76
N GLY A 78 -6.09 10.89 -10.09
CA GLY A 78 -5.06 10.45 -11.03
C GLY A 78 -4.86 8.94 -11.12
N TYR A 79 -5.81 8.14 -10.61
CA TYR A 79 -5.77 6.69 -10.78
C TYR A 79 -5.97 6.32 -12.25
N ARG A 80 -5.23 5.33 -12.73
CA ARG A 80 -5.28 4.83 -14.11
C ARG A 80 -5.39 3.31 -14.21
N MET A 81 -5.52 2.63 -13.08
CA MET A 81 -5.65 1.19 -12.99
C MET A 81 -6.77 0.84 -12.00
N ILE A 82 -7.72 0.05 -12.47
CA ILE A 82 -8.76 -0.57 -11.65
C ILE A 82 -8.50 -2.08 -11.65
N ASP A 83 -8.46 -2.68 -10.46
CA ASP A 83 -8.37 -4.13 -10.30
C ASP A 83 -9.73 -4.71 -9.90
N THR A 84 -10.19 -5.71 -10.63
CA THR A 84 -11.50 -6.34 -10.44
C THR A 84 -11.50 -7.79 -10.88
N ALA A 85 -12.56 -8.50 -10.53
CA ALA A 85 -12.81 -9.87 -10.94
C ALA A 85 -14.31 -10.14 -11.04
N ARG A 86 -14.70 -11.03 -11.96
CA ARG A 86 -16.08 -11.48 -12.14
C ARG A 86 -16.79 -11.86 -10.84
N ARG A 87 -16.08 -12.47 -9.89
CA ARG A 87 -16.62 -12.86 -8.57
C ARG A 87 -17.15 -11.69 -7.75
N TYR A 88 -16.63 -10.47 -7.97
CA TYR A 88 -17.07 -9.28 -7.25
C TYR A 88 -18.39 -8.73 -7.78
N GLY A 89 -18.77 -9.03 -9.03
CA GLY A 89 -20.07 -8.67 -9.60
C GLY A 89 -20.27 -7.17 -9.84
N VAL A 90 -19.18 -6.41 -10.05
CA VAL A 90 -19.22 -4.95 -10.19
C VAL A 90 -18.71 -4.45 -11.55
N GLU A 91 -18.35 -5.35 -12.47
CA GLU A 91 -17.77 -5.03 -13.79
C GLU A 91 -18.68 -4.12 -14.63
N GLU A 92 -20.00 -4.35 -14.63
CA GLU A 92 -20.96 -3.49 -15.34
C GLU A 92 -20.99 -2.06 -14.78
N LYS A 93 -20.99 -1.92 -13.45
CA LYS A 93 -20.96 -0.60 -12.78
C LYS A 93 -19.63 0.12 -12.99
N LEU A 94 -18.54 -0.64 -13.09
CA LEU A 94 -17.23 -0.11 -13.45
C LEU A 94 -17.20 0.38 -14.90
N GLY A 95 -17.83 -0.33 -15.84
CA GLY A 95 -17.98 0.10 -17.22
C GLY A 95 -18.62 1.47 -17.32
N ILE A 96 -19.74 1.67 -16.61
CA ILE A 96 -20.42 2.97 -16.52
C ILE A 96 -19.47 4.05 -15.96
N ALA A 97 -18.77 3.76 -14.84
CA ALA A 97 -17.85 4.72 -14.23
C ALA A 97 -16.70 5.14 -15.15
N ILE A 98 -16.21 4.22 -15.99
CA ILE A 98 -15.13 4.46 -16.97
C ILE A 98 -15.65 5.27 -18.18
N GLU A 99 -16.85 4.99 -18.68
CA GLU A 99 -17.45 5.78 -19.77
C GLU A 99 -17.60 7.25 -19.37
N PHE A 100 -18.02 7.52 -18.13
CA PHE A 100 -18.07 8.88 -17.59
C PHE A 100 -16.69 9.57 -17.54
N ASP A 101 -15.56 8.84 -17.53
CA ASP A 101 -14.22 9.43 -17.59
C ASP A 101 -13.85 9.96 -18.98
N SER A 102 -14.53 9.49 -20.04
CA SER A 102 -14.19 9.81 -21.44
C SER A 102 -14.88 11.09 -21.97
N SER A 103 -15.66 11.77 -21.14
CA SER A 103 -16.41 13.01 -21.43
C SER A 103 -15.95 14.18 -20.59
#